data_AF-A0A7K0BXR9-F1
#
_entry.id   AF-A0A7K0BXR9-F1
#
_cell.length_a   1.000
_cell.length_b   1.000
_cell.length_c   1.000
_cell.angle_alpha   90.00
_cell.angle_beta   90.00
_cell.angle_gamma   90.00
#
_symmetry.space_group_name_H-M   'P 1'
#
loop_
_entity.id
_entity.type
_entity.pdbx_description
1 polymer ?
#
loop_
_entity_poly.entity_id
_entity_poly.type
_entity_poly.pdbx_seq_one_letter_code
_entity_poly.pdbx_strand_id
1 'polypeptide(L)'
;MSDRIADMYRRWLGELWQGDLPVIEELCAPGLLSHWAGEEVQGRDAAAARIARTFTLFDDVSTELIAGPVVDGGTVAAHWSFFGAYRGGLPGTTAAPGTKVAFTGTDILRAEDGRFVEYWVVSDVLGMMTRLGAAFA
;
A
#
# COMPACT_ATOMS: atom_id res chain seq x y z
N MET A 1 14.63 -4.71 -18.66
CA MET A 1 13.24 -5.03 -18.24
C MET A 1 13.13 -4.96 -16.72
N SER A 2 14.00 -5.64 -15.98
CA SER A 2 14.01 -5.62 -14.51
C SER A 2 14.19 -4.21 -13.92
N ASP A 3 15.09 -3.40 -14.44
CA ASP A 3 15.29 -2.01 -13.98
C ASP A 3 14.02 -1.16 -14.11
N ARG A 4 13.30 -1.32 -15.23
CA ARG A 4 12.03 -0.63 -15.47
C ARG A 4 10.95 -1.02 -14.45
N ILE A 5 10.83 -2.31 -14.12
CA ILE A 5 9.87 -2.79 -13.12
C ILE A 5 10.26 -2.29 -11.72
N ALA A 6 11.56 -2.30 -11.39
CA ALA A 6 12.05 -1.74 -10.13
C ALA A 6 11.76 -0.24 -10.02
N ASP A 7 11.94 0.53 -11.09
CA ASP A 7 11.60 1.96 -11.13
C ASP A 7 10.09 2.19 -10.97
N MET A 8 9.26 1.42 -11.69
CA MET A 8 7.81 1.45 -11.49
C MET A 8 7.43 1.17 -10.03
N TYR A 9 8.09 0.21 -9.39
CA TYR A 9 7.85 -0.09 -7.97
C TYR A 9 8.25 1.06 -7.05
N ARG A 10 9.37 1.74 -7.33
CA ARG A 10 9.78 2.92 -6.55
C ARG A 10 8.76 4.05 -6.66
N ARG A 11 8.18 4.26 -7.85
CA ARG A 11 7.06 5.23 -8.05
C ARG A 11 5.78 4.77 -7.35
N TRP A 12 5.47 3.48 -7.42
CA TRP A 12 4.35 2.88 -6.69
C TRP A 12 4.44 3.18 -5.19
N LEU A 13 5.60 2.91 -4.58
CA LEU A 13 5.80 3.11 -3.14
C LEU A 13 5.98 4.59 -2.77
N GLY A 14 6.74 5.36 -3.56
CA GLY A 14 7.18 6.71 -3.23
C GLY A 14 6.31 7.85 -3.75
N GLU A 15 5.43 7.60 -4.73
CA GLU A 15 4.49 8.60 -5.27
C GLU A 15 3.06 8.19 -4.90
N LEU A 16 2.58 7.05 -5.41
CA LEU A 16 1.20 6.61 -5.23
C LEU A 16 0.87 6.38 -3.74
N TRP A 17 1.70 5.60 -3.04
CA TRP A 17 1.53 5.33 -1.63
C TRP A 17 1.91 6.49 -0.69
N GLN A 18 2.33 7.63 -1.23
CA GLN A 18 2.50 8.90 -0.52
C GLN A 18 1.41 9.93 -0.87
N GLY A 19 0.39 9.53 -1.64
CA GLY A 19 -0.80 10.35 -1.89
C GLY A 19 -1.00 10.82 -3.33
N ASP A 20 -0.04 10.58 -4.23
CA ASP A 20 -0.17 10.93 -5.65
C ASP A 20 -1.00 9.89 -6.40
N LEU A 21 -2.32 9.88 -6.13
CA LEU A 21 -3.26 8.91 -6.71
C LEU A 21 -3.27 8.86 -8.24
N PRO A 22 -3.17 9.99 -8.99
CA PRO A 22 -3.11 9.97 -10.46
C PRO A 22 -2.01 9.08 -11.05
N VAL A 23 -0.91 8.86 -10.35
CA VAL A 23 0.21 8.00 -10.81
C VAL A 23 -0.24 6.56 -11.10
N ILE A 24 -1.33 6.10 -10.49
CA ILE A 24 -1.88 4.76 -10.78
C ILE A 24 -2.26 4.60 -12.26
N GLU A 25 -2.66 5.68 -12.95
CA GLU A 25 -3.00 5.65 -14.36
C GLU A 25 -1.79 5.42 -15.27
N GLU A 26 -0.58 5.68 -14.78
CA GLU A 26 0.70 5.47 -15.47
C GLU A 26 1.30 4.10 -15.13
N LEU A 27 1.12 3.64 -13.89
CA LEU A 27 1.73 2.40 -13.43
C LEU A 27 0.88 1.16 -13.72
N CYS A 28 -0.46 1.28 -13.72
CA CYS A 28 -1.35 0.12 -13.71
C CYS A 28 -2.17 -0.01 -15.00
N ALA A 29 -2.42 -1.25 -15.40
CA ALA A 29 -3.35 -1.58 -16.45
C ALA A 29 -4.79 -1.28 -15.99
N PRO A 30 -5.72 -0.90 -16.89
CA PRO A 30 -7.10 -0.63 -16.51
C PRO A 30 -7.77 -1.79 -15.74
N GLY A 31 -7.42 -3.04 -16.10
CA GLY A 31 -7.95 -4.26 -15.50
C GLY A 31 -7.16 -4.81 -14.30
N LEU A 32 -6.33 -3.99 -13.62
CA LEU A 32 -5.56 -4.40 -12.45
C LEU A 32 -6.40 -5.23 -11.47
N LEU A 33 -5.93 -6.43 -11.11
CA LEU A 33 -6.51 -7.23 -10.04
C LEU A 33 -5.68 -7.08 -8.78
N SER A 34 -6.29 -6.60 -7.69
CA SER A 34 -5.60 -6.42 -6.40
C SER A 34 -6.17 -7.35 -5.34
N HIS A 35 -5.28 -8.07 -4.66
CA HIS A 35 -5.55 -9.04 -3.62
C HIS A 35 -5.16 -8.42 -2.26
N TRP A 36 -6.17 -7.92 -1.56
CA TRP A 36 -6.03 -7.41 -0.20
C TRP A 36 -6.48 -8.47 0.80
N ALA A 37 -6.04 -8.34 2.06
CA ALA A 37 -6.52 -9.22 3.12
C ALA A 37 -8.06 -9.16 3.23
N GLY A 38 -8.73 -10.23 2.80
CA GLY A 38 -10.19 -10.38 2.86
C GLY A 38 -10.98 -9.68 1.74
N GLU A 39 -10.33 -9.09 0.74
CA GLU A 39 -11.00 -8.37 -0.36
C GLU A 39 -10.21 -8.50 -1.67
N GLU A 40 -10.89 -8.89 -2.74
CA GLU A 40 -10.38 -8.74 -4.11
C GLU A 40 -10.95 -7.45 -4.72
N VAL A 41 -10.08 -6.64 -5.34
CA VAL A 41 -10.44 -5.35 -5.95
C VAL A 41 -10.12 -5.41 -7.44
N GLN A 42 -11.15 -5.29 -8.27
CA GLN A 42 -11.04 -5.33 -9.73
C GLN A 42 -11.00 -3.92 -10.33
N GLY A 43 -9.96 -3.64 -11.09
CA GLY A 43 -9.75 -2.40 -11.85
C GLY A 43 -8.93 -1.36 -11.11
N ARG A 44 -8.11 -0.60 -11.87
CA ARG A 44 -7.19 0.40 -11.29
C ARG A 44 -7.92 1.51 -10.52
N ASP A 45 -9.09 1.95 -10.97
CA ASP A 45 -9.84 3.03 -10.33
C ASP A 45 -10.37 2.59 -8.96
N ALA A 46 -10.82 1.33 -8.85
CA ALA A 46 -11.23 0.74 -7.58
C ALA A 46 -10.05 0.57 -6.62
N ALA A 47 -8.88 0.19 -7.14
CA ALA A 47 -7.64 0.14 -6.36
C ALA A 47 -7.23 1.54 -5.85
N ALA A 48 -7.30 2.57 -6.70
CA ALA A 48 -7.03 3.96 -6.31
C ALA A 48 -7.97 4.41 -5.18
N ALA A 49 -9.27 4.12 -5.30
CA ALA A 49 -10.25 4.42 -4.27
C ALA A 49 -9.96 3.66 -2.96
N ARG A 50 -9.47 2.42 -3.02
CA ARG A 50 -9.07 1.64 -1.85
C ARG A 50 -7.86 2.24 -1.14
N ILE A 51 -6.86 2.71 -1.89
CA ILE A 51 -5.67 3.40 -1.37
C ILE A 51 -6.08 4.74 -0.75
N ALA A 52 -6.93 5.51 -1.43
CA ALA A 52 -7.45 6.78 -0.93
C ALA A 52 -8.17 6.62 0.43
N ARG A 53 -8.96 5.55 0.61
CA ARG A 53 -9.58 5.22 1.91
C ARG A 53 -8.57 4.96 3.02
N THR A 54 -7.38 4.45 2.71
CA THR A 54 -6.32 4.29 3.72
C THR A 54 -5.82 5.65 4.19
N PHE A 55 -5.62 6.60 3.28
CA PHE A 55 -5.15 7.95 3.63
C PHE A 55 -6.16 8.77 4.45
N THR A 56 -7.47 8.45 4.42
CA THR A 56 -8.43 9.17 5.28
C THR A 56 -8.20 8.94 6.77
N LEU A 57 -7.47 7.87 7.13
CA LEU A 57 -7.14 7.49 8.50
C LEU A 57 -5.83 8.10 9.02
N PHE A 58 -5.02 8.70 8.15
CA PHE A 58 -3.68 9.17 8.50
C PHE A 58 -3.34 10.53 7.87
N ASP A 59 -2.74 11.43 8.66
CA ASP A 59 -2.03 12.61 8.16
C ASP A 59 -0.52 12.34 8.07
N ASP A 60 0.24 13.24 7.44
CA ASP A 60 1.71 13.15 7.31
C ASP A 60 2.21 11.78 6.84
N VAL A 61 1.57 11.23 5.81
CA VAL A 61 1.88 9.89 5.33
C VAL A 61 3.24 9.87 4.64
N SER A 62 4.05 8.87 4.99
CA SER A 62 5.27 8.54 4.25
C SER A 62 5.51 7.05 4.22
N THR A 63 6.35 6.62 3.29
CA THR A 63 6.71 5.22 3.09
C THR A 63 8.22 5.07 2.98
N GLU A 64 8.72 3.91 3.39
CA GLU A 64 10.12 3.54 3.25
C GLU A 64 10.23 2.10 2.74
N LEU A 65 11.20 1.89 1.86
CA LEU A 65 11.56 0.58 1.34
C LEU A 65 12.55 -0.10 2.28
N ILE A 66 12.13 -1.19 2.91
CA ILE A 66 12.94 -1.94 3.89
C ILE A 66 13.76 -3.04 3.21
N ALA A 67 13.17 -3.75 2.24
CA ALA A 67 13.86 -4.78 1.47
C ALA A 67 13.33 -4.86 0.03
N GLY A 68 14.21 -5.15 -0.92
CA GLY A 68 13.90 -5.18 -2.35
C GLY A 68 14.14 -3.82 -3.05
N PRO A 69 13.46 -3.52 -4.17
CA PRO A 69 12.62 -4.45 -4.93
C PRO A 69 13.43 -5.61 -5.49
N VAL A 70 12.97 -6.84 -5.27
CA VAL A 70 13.47 -8.03 -5.95
C VAL A 70 12.62 -8.25 -7.19
N VAL A 71 13.23 -8.29 -8.36
CA VAL A 71 12.52 -8.46 -9.64
C VAL A 71 12.91 -9.78 -10.28
N ASP A 72 11.92 -10.61 -10.59
CA ASP A 72 12.10 -11.86 -11.31
C ASP A 72 10.88 -12.16 -12.19
N GLY A 73 11.11 -12.61 -13.44
CA GLY A 73 10.05 -13.08 -14.33
C GLY A 73 8.90 -12.09 -14.62
N GLY A 74 9.12 -10.77 -14.46
CA GLY A 74 8.05 -9.76 -14.60
C GLY A 74 7.31 -9.44 -13.30
N THR A 75 7.66 -10.11 -12.21
CA THR A 75 7.15 -9.87 -10.86
C THR A 75 8.15 -9.07 -10.04
N VAL A 76 7.66 -8.16 -9.20
CA VAL A 76 8.43 -7.45 -8.20
C VAL A 76 7.89 -7.75 -6.81
N ALA A 77 8.78 -8.02 -5.86
CA ALA A 77 8.45 -8.16 -4.46
C ALA A 77 9.29 -7.21 -3.60
N ALA A 78 8.68 -6.67 -2.56
CA ALA A 78 9.36 -5.76 -1.64
C ALA A 78 8.68 -5.74 -0.28
N HIS A 79 9.48 -5.48 0.74
CA HIS A 79 9.03 -5.22 2.10
C HIS A 79 9.18 -3.74 2.40
N TRP A 80 8.15 -3.13 2.96
CA TRP A 80 8.06 -1.69 3.17
C TRP A 80 7.55 -1.35 4.57
N SER A 81 7.78 -0.11 5.00
CA SER A 81 7.13 0.49 6.15
C SER A 81 6.30 1.70 5.74
N PHE A 82 5.16 1.86 6.41
CA PHE A 82 4.28 3.00 6.31
C PHE A 82 4.32 3.77 7.63
N PHE A 83 4.32 5.09 7.53
CA PHE A 83 4.25 6.02 8.64
C PHE A 83 3.09 6.98 8.46
N GLY A 84 2.48 7.40 9.56
CA GLY A 84 1.44 8.42 9.54
C GLY A 84 1.03 8.89 10.94
N ALA A 85 0.30 9.99 11.00
CA ALA A 85 -0.40 10.46 12.20
C ALA A 85 -1.86 10.02 12.15
N TYR A 86 -2.27 9.19 13.10
CA TYR A 86 -3.62 8.65 13.15
C TYR A 86 -4.68 9.75 13.30
N ARG A 87 -5.73 9.72 12.47
CA ARG A 87 -6.80 10.74 12.45
C ARG A 87 -7.98 10.43 13.36
N GLY A 88 -8.02 9.24 13.97
CA GLY A 88 -9.22 8.74 14.64
C GLY A 88 -10.17 8.01 13.69
N GLY A 89 -11.31 7.56 14.22
CA GLY A 89 -12.40 6.99 13.43
C GLY A 89 -12.32 5.48 13.17
N LEU A 90 -11.30 4.79 13.69
CA LEU A 90 -11.30 3.32 13.71
C LEU A 90 -12.09 2.83 14.94
N PRO A 91 -13.12 1.98 14.74
CA PRO A 91 -13.84 1.38 15.86
C PRO A 91 -12.91 0.57 16.77
N GLY A 92 -13.11 0.68 18.07
CA GLY A 92 -12.39 -0.12 19.07
C GLY A 92 -10.99 0.36 19.44
N THR A 93 -10.45 1.41 18.80
CA THR A 93 -9.16 2.00 19.15
C THR A 93 -9.30 3.09 20.21
N THR A 94 -8.30 3.23 21.07
CA THR A 94 -8.28 4.22 22.17
C THR A 94 -7.25 5.34 21.97
N ALA A 95 -6.37 5.21 20.98
CA ALA A 95 -5.39 6.24 20.64
C ALA A 95 -6.04 7.56 20.20
N ALA A 96 -5.46 8.68 20.64
CA ALA A 96 -5.92 10.00 20.26
C ALA A 96 -5.53 10.37 18.81
N PRO A 97 -6.29 11.25 18.13
CA PRO A 97 -5.84 11.85 16.88
C PRO A 97 -4.46 12.51 17.02
N GLY A 98 -3.61 12.39 16.00
CA GLY A 98 -2.21 12.82 16.01
C GLY A 98 -1.22 11.76 16.49
N THR A 99 -1.68 10.62 17.04
CA THR A 99 -0.79 9.52 17.45
C THR A 99 0.03 9.02 16.26
N LYS A 100 1.36 9.10 16.36
CA LYS A 100 2.25 8.62 15.29
C LYS A 100 2.25 7.09 15.28
N VAL A 101 2.00 6.51 14.11
CA VAL A 101 2.00 5.07 13.88
C VAL A 101 3.03 4.69 12.83
N ALA A 102 3.50 3.45 12.94
CA ALA A 102 4.28 2.78 11.93
C ALA A 102 3.87 1.32 11.83
N PHE A 103 3.69 0.82 10.63
CA PHE A 103 3.46 -0.60 10.35
C PHE A 103 4.18 -1.01 9.07
N THR A 104 4.46 -2.31 8.96
CA THR A 104 5.15 -2.88 7.80
C THR A 104 4.19 -3.64 6.91
N GLY A 105 4.60 -3.88 5.67
CA GLY A 105 3.88 -4.76 4.77
C GLY A 105 4.79 -5.30 3.69
N THR A 106 4.24 -6.26 2.94
CA THR A 106 4.92 -6.85 1.80
C THR A 106 4.02 -6.73 0.59
N ASP A 107 4.59 -6.20 -0.50
CA ASP A 107 3.96 -6.17 -1.80
C ASP A 107 4.53 -7.28 -2.69
N ILE A 108 3.67 -7.83 -3.53
CA ILE A 108 4.05 -8.53 -4.75
C ILE A 108 3.25 -7.90 -5.89
N LEU A 109 3.89 -7.45 -6.97
CA LEU A 109 3.21 -6.96 -8.16
C LEU A 109 3.71 -7.68 -9.40
N ARG A 110 2.78 -8.07 -10.28
CA ARG A 110 3.08 -8.64 -11.60
C ARG A 110 2.91 -7.58 -12.67
N ALA A 111 3.86 -7.51 -13.59
CA ALA A 111 3.85 -6.55 -14.69
C ALA A 111 3.80 -7.24 -16.07
N GLU A 112 2.97 -6.71 -16.96
CA GLU A 112 2.85 -7.08 -18.37
C GLU A 112 2.76 -5.80 -19.21
N ASP A 113 3.36 -5.80 -20.40
CA ASP A 113 3.28 -4.70 -21.38
C ASP A 113 3.51 -3.30 -20.81
N GLY A 114 4.46 -3.18 -19.87
CA GLY A 114 4.81 -1.89 -19.30
C GLY A 114 4.01 -1.48 -18.07
N ARG A 115 3.05 -2.29 -17.62
CA ARG A 115 2.07 -1.94 -16.59
C ARG A 115 1.95 -3.03 -15.52
N PHE A 116 1.63 -2.66 -14.29
CA PHE A 116 1.17 -3.61 -13.28
C PHE A 116 -0.24 -4.09 -13.62
N VAL A 117 -0.40 -5.41 -13.63
CA VAL A 117 -1.66 -6.09 -13.96
C VAL A 117 -2.22 -6.85 -12.77
N GLU A 118 -1.39 -7.13 -11.76
CA GLU A 118 -1.82 -7.83 -10.55
C GLU A 118 -1.01 -7.39 -9.34
N TYR A 119 -1.65 -7.32 -8.18
CA TYR A 119 -1.07 -6.84 -6.92
C TYR A 119 -1.52 -7.72 -5.75
N TRP A 120 -0.61 -8.18 -4.91
CA TRP A 120 -0.89 -8.81 -3.62
C TRP A 120 -0.25 -8.00 -2.50
N VAL A 121 -0.98 -7.83 -1.40
CA VAL A 121 -0.47 -7.15 -0.22
C VAL A 121 -0.92 -7.79 1.07
N VAL A 122 0.03 -7.87 1.99
CA VAL A 122 -0.22 -8.13 3.41
C VAL A 122 0.48 -7.07 4.22
N SER A 123 -0.30 -6.36 5.05
CA SER A 123 0.20 -5.35 5.97
C SER A 123 -0.01 -5.82 7.42
N ASP A 124 0.87 -5.40 8.32
CA ASP A 124 0.76 -5.65 9.76
C ASP A 124 -0.34 -4.77 10.41
N VAL A 125 -1.57 -4.98 9.97
CA VAL A 125 -2.76 -4.32 10.49
C VAL A 125 -2.98 -4.69 11.95
N LEU A 126 -2.71 -5.93 12.34
CA LEU A 126 -2.86 -6.37 13.73
C LEU A 126 -1.89 -5.62 14.66
N GLY A 127 -0.62 -5.51 14.28
CA GLY A 127 0.36 -4.72 15.01
C GLY A 127 -0.02 -3.24 15.07
N MET A 128 -0.48 -2.67 13.96
CA MET A 128 -1.02 -1.30 13.93
C MET A 128 -2.18 -1.11 14.92
N MET A 129 -3.19 -1.98 14.86
CA MET A 129 -4.36 -1.93 15.75
C MET A 129 -3.96 -2.07 17.21
N THR A 130 -3.01 -2.95 17.52
CA THR A 130 -2.46 -3.11 18.87
C THR A 130 -1.81 -1.81 19.37
N ARG A 131 -1.02 -1.12 18.52
CA ARG A 131 -0.44 0.18 18.89
C ARG A 131 -1.47 1.29 19.07
N LEU A 132 -2.59 1.20 18.35
CA LEU A 132 -3.73 2.11 18.51
C LEU A 132 -4.60 1.77 19.74
N GLY A 133 -4.19 0.78 20.54
CA GLY A 133 -4.90 0.38 21.75
C GLY A 133 -6.25 -0.27 21.43
N ALA A 134 -6.33 -1.02 20.32
CA ALA A 134 -7.51 -1.81 20.00
C ALA A 134 -7.74 -2.89 21.05
N ALA A 135 -8.96 -2.96 21.58
CA ALA A 135 -9.39 -4.08 22.40
C ALA A 135 -9.93 -5.20 21.50
N PHE A 136 -9.31 -6.37 21.55
CA PHE A 136 -9.84 -7.58 20.94
C PHE A 136 -10.68 -8.30 22.00
N ALA A 137 -12.00 -8.24 21.88
CA ALA A 137 -12.95 -8.95 22.74
C ALA A 137 -13.31 -10.31 22.14
#